data_AF-A0AA96SCN5-F1
#
_entry.id   AF-A0AA96SCN5-F1
#
_cell.length_a   1.000
_cell.length_b   1.000
_cell.length_c   1.000
_cell.angle_alpha   90.00
_cell.angle_beta   90.00
_cell.angle_gamma   90.00
#
_symmetry.space_group_name_H-M   'P 1'
#
loop_
_entity.id
_entity.type
_entity.pdbx_description
1 polymer ?
#
loop_
_entity_poly.entity_id
_entity_poly.type
_entity_poly.pdbx_seq_one_letter_code
_entity_poly.pdbx_strand_id
1 'polypeptide(L)'
;MQQTVNLVQILPTEPAEDEKRGQETEENGEHEVNNSFKASTNININTYQPTAPLTFYQRFKSLISSTIGENQPLIIRLFGVYKGQTAILIAYDKGDLENIAISALHVAVMSTKNRRIHNLPGFFNGIISRMLDRYIRDVIQQESVPLTEPLQVW
;
A
#
# COMPACT_ATOMS: atom_id res chain seq x y z
N MET A 1 8.53 58.65 25.46
CA MET A 1 9.25 57.53 24.82
C MET A 1 8.44 57.13 23.60
N GLN A 2 8.89 57.52 22.40
CA GLN A 2 8.21 57.23 21.14
C GLN A 2 8.93 56.03 20.50
N GLN A 3 8.22 54.92 20.26
CA GLN A 3 8.74 53.82 19.44
C GLN A 3 8.43 54.10 17.97
N THR A 4 9.47 54.16 17.16
CA THR A 4 9.41 54.33 15.71
C THR A 4 9.20 52.97 15.04
N VAL A 5 8.15 52.83 14.25
CA VAL A 5 7.95 51.69 13.35
C VAL A 5 8.66 51.98 12.02
N ASN A 6 9.62 51.13 11.63
CA ASN A 6 10.25 51.20 10.31
C ASN A 6 9.41 50.41 9.30
N LEU A 7 8.80 51.13 8.36
CA LEU A 7 8.08 50.56 7.22
C LEU A 7 9.08 50.33 6.08
N VAL A 8 9.30 49.08 5.68
CA VAL A 8 10.09 48.76 4.47
C VAL A 8 9.16 48.84 3.27
N GLN A 9 9.38 49.85 2.42
CA GLN A 9 8.66 50.05 1.16
C GLN A 9 9.34 49.23 0.06
N ILE A 10 8.67 48.20 -0.45
CA ILE A 10 9.17 47.37 -1.55
C ILE A 10 8.70 47.98 -2.86
N LEU A 11 9.64 48.46 -3.67
CA LEU A 11 9.38 49.09 -4.98
C LEU A 11 9.12 47.99 -6.04
N PRO A 12 8.20 48.17 -7.00
CA PRO A 12 8.01 47.23 -8.11
C PRO A 12 9.19 47.29 -9.08
N THR A 13 9.77 46.15 -9.42
CA THR A 13 10.81 46.03 -10.45
C THR A 13 10.17 46.01 -11.83
N GLU A 14 10.54 46.97 -12.68
CA GLU A 14 10.14 47.02 -14.09
C GLU A 14 10.82 45.88 -14.89
N PRO A 15 10.09 45.15 -15.77
CA PRO A 15 10.69 44.19 -16.68
C PRO A 15 11.31 44.90 -17.89
N ALA A 16 12.59 44.65 -18.14
CA ALA A 16 13.31 45.12 -19.31
C ALA A 16 12.77 44.46 -20.60
N GLU A 17 12.54 45.31 -21.59
CA GLU A 17 12.08 45.00 -22.93
C GLU A 17 13.24 44.43 -23.78
N ASP A 18 13.02 43.29 -24.45
CA ASP A 18 13.74 42.96 -25.68
C ASP A 18 12.77 42.36 -26.70
N GLU A 19 12.72 42.99 -27.85
CA GLU A 19 11.81 42.76 -28.97
C GLU A 19 12.50 41.83 -29.98
N LYS A 20 11.85 40.75 -30.41
CA LYS A 20 11.36 40.55 -31.80
C LYS A 20 11.08 39.09 -32.20
N ARG A 21 9.82 38.90 -32.60
CA ARG A 21 9.34 38.22 -33.84
C ARG A 21 9.04 36.71 -33.82
N GLY A 22 7.77 36.41 -33.52
CA GLY A 22 6.77 36.00 -34.53
C GLY A 22 6.56 34.50 -34.80
N GLN A 23 5.41 33.95 -34.37
CA GLN A 23 4.37 33.33 -35.22
C GLN A 23 3.20 32.81 -34.36
N GLU A 24 1.98 33.25 -34.70
CA GLU A 24 0.69 32.86 -34.12
C GLU A 24 0.26 31.49 -34.65
N THR A 25 -0.37 30.65 -33.81
CA THR A 25 -1.60 29.90 -34.15
C THR A 25 -2.28 29.42 -32.86
N GLU A 26 -3.49 29.95 -32.65
CA GLU A 26 -4.71 29.43 -32.02
C GLU A 26 -4.68 28.08 -31.27
N GLU A 27 -5.20 28.05 -30.04
CA GLU A 27 -6.48 27.34 -29.76
C GLU A 27 -7.06 27.76 -28.39
N ASN A 28 -8.31 28.23 -28.43
CA ASN A 28 -9.18 28.37 -27.26
C ASN A 28 -9.49 26.98 -26.70
N GLY A 29 -9.10 26.74 -25.45
CA GLY A 29 -9.42 25.52 -24.73
C GLY A 29 -9.58 25.81 -23.26
N GLU A 30 -10.72 26.41 -22.91
CA GLU A 30 -11.23 26.48 -21.55
C GLU A 30 -11.37 25.06 -20.98
N HIS A 31 -10.31 24.58 -20.34
CA HIS A 31 -10.30 23.30 -19.64
C HIS A 31 -11.07 23.44 -18.32
N GLU A 32 -12.39 23.35 -18.42
CA GLU A 32 -13.29 23.17 -17.29
C GLU A 32 -12.96 21.82 -16.62
N VAL A 33 -12.32 21.87 -15.46
CA VAL A 33 -11.90 20.69 -14.70
C VAL A 33 -13.15 20.05 -14.09
N ASN A 34 -13.79 19.16 -14.84
CA ASN A 34 -14.94 18.39 -14.40
C ASN A 34 -14.51 17.27 -13.45
N ASN A 35 -14.17 17.61 -12.21
CA ASN A 35 -14.04 16.63 -11.13
C ASN A 35 -15.42 16.37 -10.52
N SER A 36 -16.28 15.67 -11.26
CA SER A 36 -17.48 15.05 -10.69
C SER A 36 -17.05 13.85 -9.85
N PHE A 37 -16.78 14.07 -8.57
CA PHE A 37 -16.71 13.02 -7.57
C PHE A 37 -18.10 12.39 -7.41
N LYS A 38 -18.44 11.42 -8.26
CA LYS A 38 -19.52 10.48 -7.97
C LYS A 38 -19.03 9.46 -6.94
N ALA A 39 -18.93 9.90 -5.68
CA ALA A 39 -18.82 8.99 -4.55
C ALA A 39 -20.22 8.41 -4.27
N SER A 40 -20.62 7.37 -5.00
CA SER A 40 -21.74 6.54 -4.58
C SER A 40 -21.27 5.56 -3.51
N THR A 41 -20.98 6.06 -2.32
CA THR A 41 -20.77 5.21 -1.14
C THR A 41 -22.15 4.78 -0.66
N ASN A 42 -22.58 3.57 -1.01
CA ASN A 42 -23.66 2.90 -0.29
C ASN A 42 -23.12 2.59 1.11
N ILE A 43 -23.24 3.56 2.03
CA ILE A 43 -22.91 3.35 3.44
C ILE A 43 -24.02 2.49 4.02
N ASN A 44 -23.84 1.17 3.95
CA ASN A 44 -24.70 0.22 4.64
C ASN A 44 -24.43 0.35 6.15
N ILE A 45 -25.23 1.17 6.84
CA ILE A 45 -25.16 1.45 8.28
C ILE A 45 -25.78 0.33 9.15
N ASN A 46 -25.81 -0.92 8.67
CA ASN A 46 -26.42 -2.01 9.42
C ASN A 46 -25.41 -2.60 10.43
N THR A 47 -25.35 -1.97 11.60
CA THR A 47 -24.36 -2.18 12.67
C THR A 47 -24.42 -3.60 13.30
N TYR A 48 -25.44 -4.41 13.01
CA TYR A 48 -25.69 -5.68 13.71
C TYR A 48 -25.95 -6.89 12.80
N GLN A 49 -25.72 -6.79 11.49
CA GLN A 49 -25.72 -8.01 10.67
C GLN A 49 -24.37 -8.72 10.78
N PRO A 50 -24.33 -10.03 11.11
CA PRO A 50 -23.10 -10.80 11.00
C PRO A 50 -22.67 -10.74 9.55
N THR A 51 -21.69 -9.87 9.27
CA THR A 51 -21.15 -9.73 7.93
C THR A 51 -20.54 -11.08 7.59
N ALA A 52 -21.01 -11.70 6.50
CA ALA A 52 -20.46 -12.98 6.07
C ALA A 52 -18.92 -12.89 6.05
N PRO A 53 -18.21 -13.92 6.55
CA PRO A 53 -16.76 -13.86 6.65
C PRO A 53 -16.19 -13.57 5.25
N LEU A 54 -15.48 -12.44 5.14
CA LEU A 54 -14.90 -12.05 3.86
C LEU A 54 -13.90 -13.12 3.42
N THR A 55 -13.95 -13.46 2.14
CA THR A 55 -12.95 -14.36 1.56
C THR A 55 -11.57 -13.72 1.64
N PHE A 56 -10.51 -14.54 1.62
CA PHE A 56 -9.14 -14.04 1.62
C PHE A 56 -8.90 -12.99 0.52
N TYR A 57 -9.37 -13.27 -0.70
CA TYR A 57 -9.26 -12.33 -1.82
C TYR A 57 -9.98 -11.01 -1.54
N GLN A 58 -11.17 -11.06 -0.93
CA GLN A 58 -11.90 -9.84 -0.56
C GLN A 58 -11.16 -9.03 0.50
N ARG A 59 -10.60 -9.68 1.52
CA ARG A 59 -9.75 -9.01 2.54
C ARG A 59 -8.52 -8.36 1.89
N PHE A 60 -7.85 -9.11 1.01
CA PHE A 60 -6.68 -8.65 0.25
C PHE A 60 -7.00 -7.43 -0.62
N LYS A 61 -8.09 -7.52 -1.39
CA LYS A 61 -8.59 -6.45 -2.25
C LYS A 61 -8.96 -5.22 -1.43
N SER A 62 -9.72 -5.40 -0.35
CA SER A 62 -10.17 -4.32 0.53
C SER A 62 -8.99 -3.54 1.13
N LEU A 63 -7.93 -4.24 1.55
CA LEU A 63 -6.72 -3.61 2.09
C LEU A 63 -6.04 -2.70 1.06
N ILE A 64 -5.89 -3.15 -0.18
CA ILE A 64 -5.26 -2.34 -1.23
C ILE A 64 -6.17 -1.18 -1.64
N SER A 65 -7.45 -1.46 -1.87
CA SER A 65 -8.45 -0.45 -2.27
C SER A 65 -8.58 0.68 -1.24
N SER A 66 -8.49 0.38 0.05
CA SER A 66 -8.59 1.38 1.13
C SER A 66 -7.33 2.22 1.33
N THR A 67 -6.17 1.78 0.82
CA THR A 67 -4.88 2.42 1.12
C THR A 67 -4.27 3.13 -0.07
N ILE A 68 -4.31 2.51 -1.25
CA ILE A 68 -3.73 3.04 -2.50
C ILE A 68 -4.85 3.50 -3.45
N GLY A 69 -6.08 3.07 -3.21
CA GLY A 69 -7.24 3.31 -4.08
C GLY A 69 -7.57 2.09 -4.95
N GLU A 70 -8.67 2.18 -5.68
CA GLU A 70 -9.12 1.09 -6.55
C GLU A 70 -8.22 0.95 -7.77
N ASN A 71 -7.36 -0.07 -7.76
CA ASN A 71 -6.47 -0.39 -8.89
C ASN A 71 -6.48 -1.90 -9.15
N GLN A 72 -7.43 -2.35 -9.97
CA GLN A 72 -7.59 -3.78 -10.28
C GLN A 72 -6.34 -4.44 -10.87
N PRO A 73 -5.63 -3.82 -11.85
CA PRO A 73 -4.39 -4.39 -12.37
C PRO A 73 -3.33 -4.62 -11.29
N LEU A 74 -3.16 -3.68 -10.36
CA LEU A 74 -2.22 -3.80 -9.25
C LEU A 74 -2.61 -4.93 -8.29
N ILE A 75 -3.90 -5.03 -7.94
CA ILE A 75 -4.45 -6.05 -7.05
C ILE A 75 -4.22 -7.44 -7.64
N ILE A 76 -4.52 -7.64 -8.92
CA ILE A 76 -4.31 -8.90 -9.62
C ILE A 76 -2.82 -9.28 -9.63
N ARG A 77 -1.92 -8.33 -9.89
CA ARG A 77 -0.47 -8.57 -9.88
C ARG A 77 0.02 -8.99 -8.49
N LEU A 78 -0.37 -8.27 -7.45
CA LEU A 78 -0.01 -8.59 -6.06
C LEU A 78 -0.55 -9.95 -5.64
N PHE A 79 -1.78 -10.27 -6.03
CA PHE A 79 -2.39 -11.57 -5.75
C PHE A 79 -1.71 -12.71 -6.55
N GLY A 80 -1.23 -12.43 -7.76
CA GLY A 80 -0.42 -13.35 -8.55
C GLY A 80 0.91 -13.67 -7.87
N VAL A 81 1.58 -12.66 -7.28
CA VAL A 81 2.80 -12.87 -6.48
C VAL A 81 2.54 -13.80 -5.30
N TYR A 82 1.44 -13.55 -4.56
CA TYR A 82 1.02 -14.44 -3.48
C TYR A 82 0.85 -15.88 -3.96
N LYS A 83 0.07 -16.09 -5.03
CA LYS A 83 -0.16 -17.43 -5.58
C LYS A 83 1.13 -18.12 -6.00
N GLY A 84 2.03 -17.40 -6.66
CA GLY A 84 3.31 -17.96 -7.09
C GLY A 84 4.18 -18.39 -5.90
N GLN A 85 4.22 -17.59 -4.85
CA GLN A 85 4.98 -17.89 -3.64
C GLN A 85 4.38 -19.04 -2.85
N THR A 86 3.06 -19.11 -2.69
CA THR A 86 2.43 -20.20 -1.92
C THR A 86 2.27 -21.50 -2.71
N ALA A 87 2.33 -21.46 -4.04
CA ALA A 87 2.18 -22.66 -4.88
C ALA A 87 3.27 -23.71 -4.61
N ILE A 88 4.45 -23.32 -4.13
CA ILE A 88 5.52 -24.26 -3.76
C ILE A 88 5.35 -24.80 -2.33
N LEU A 89 4.47 -24.22 -1.52
CA LEU A 89 4.25 -24.55 -0.10
C LEU A 89 2.96 -25.34 0.13
N ILE A 90 2.55 -26.19 -0.81
CA ILE A 90 1.28 -26.96 -0.73
C ILE A 90 1.15 -27.86 0.51
N ALA A 91 2.25 -28.20 1.18
CA ALA A 91 2.26 -29.04 2.36
C ALA A 91 1.90 -28.28 3.66
N TYR A 92 1.86 -26.95 3.63
CA TYR A 92 1.62 -26.11 4.80
C TYR A 92 0.15 -25.67 4.90
N ASP A 93 -0.28 -25.33 6.11
CA ASP A 93 -1.65 -24.85 6.35
C ASP A 93 -1.96 -23.58 5.55
N LYS A 94 -3.08 -23.61 4.84
CA LYS A 94 -3.50 -22.50 3.97
C LYS A 94 -3.84 -21.24 4.77
N GLY A 95 -4.42 -21.39 5.97
CA GLY A 95 -4.78 -20.27 6.84
C GLY A 95 -3.55 -19.49 7.30
N ASP A 96 -2.49 -20.20 7.69
CA ASP A 96 -1.22 -19.58 8.09
C ASP A 96 -0.56 -18.84 6.93
N LEU A 97 -0.52 -19.47 5.75
CA LEU A 97 0.01 -18.82 4.53
C LEU A 97 -0.78 -17.54 4.17
N GLU A 98 -2.10 -17.58 4.28
CA GLU A 98 -2.97 -16.42 4.06
C GLU A 98 -2.72 -15.31 5.09
N ASN A 99 -2.58 -15.66 6.37
CA ASN A 99 -2.29 -14.69 7.44
C ASN A 99 -0.93 -14.01 7.26
N ILE A 100 0.10 -14.78 6.89
CA ILE A 100 1.43 -14.27 6.55
C ILE A 100 1.33 -13.34 5.33
N ALA A 101 0.60 -13.73 4.30
CA ALA A 101 0.43 -12.91 3.10
C ALA A 101 -0.25 -11.56 3.37
N ILE A 102 -1.32 -11.53 4.19
CA ILE A 102 -1.97 -10.27 4.59
C ILE A 102 -1.02 -9.41 5.42
N SER A 103 -0.27 -10.01 6.35
CA SER A 103 0.70 -9.29 7.17
C SER A 103 1.81 -8.68 6.31
N ALA A 104 2.35 -9.45 5.36
CA ALA A 104 3.34 -8.99 4.39
C ALA A 104 2.79 -7.84 3.52
N LEU A 105 1.54 -7.95 3.08
CA LEU A 105 0.88 -6.92 2.29
C LEU A 105 0.70 -5.64 3.10
N HIS A 106 0.29 -5.74 4.36
CA HIS A 106 0.16 -4.61 5.26
C HIS A 106 1.49 -3.87 5.41
N VAL A 107 2.60 -4.60 5.61
CA VAL A 107 3.95 -4.01 5.67
C VAL A 107 4.33 -3.34 4.35
N ALA A 108 4.05 -3.99 3.21
CA ALA A 108 4.36 -3.45 1.88
C ALA A 108 3.61 -2.13 1.62
N VAL A 109 2.32 -2.10 1.93
CA VAL A 109 1.44 -0.93 1.75
C VAL A 109 1.78 0.16 2.75
N MET A 110 1.99 -0.15 4.03
CA MET A 110 2.37 0.87 5.02
C MET A 110 3.72 1.52 4.66
N SER A 111 4.60 0.76 4.02
CA SER A 111 5.87 1.28 3.51
C SER A 111 5.71 2.30 2.37
N THR A 112 4.64 2.22 1.55
CA THR A 112 4.42 3.20 0.48
C THR A 112 4.10 4.59 1.02
N LYS A 113 3.54 4.67 2.23
CA LYS A 113 3.26 5.95 2.91
C LYS A 113 4.54 6.66 3.35
N ASN A 114 5.55 5.89 3.75
CA ASN A 114 6.78 6.45 4.32
C ASN A 114 7.88 6.69 3.28
N ARG A 115 7.85 5.96 2.15
CA ARG A 115 8.87 6.06 1.11
C ARG A 115 8.29 5.79 -0.28
N ARG A 116 8.89 6.42 -1.29
CA ARG A 116 8.51 6.22 -2.69
C ARG A 116 8.96 4.83 -3.16
N ILE A 117 8.01 3.93 -3.37
CA ILE A 117 8.26 2.58 -3.91
C ILE A 117 7.87 2.58 -5.39
N HIS A 118 8.85 2.42 -6.28
CA HIS A 118 8.60 2.38 -7.73
C HIS A 118 7.88 1.10 -8.18
N ASN A 119 8.28 -0.05 -7.63
CA ASN A 119 7.69 -1.36 -7.95
C ASN A 119 7.12 -2.03 -6.69
N LEU A 120 5.83 -1.78 -6.41
CA LEU A 120 5.17 -2.36 -5.25
C LEU A 120 5.03 -3.89 -5.31
N PRO A 121 4.63 -4.52 -6.44
CA PRO A 121 4.61 -5.98 -6.54
C PRO A 121 5.96 -6.65 -6.28
N GLY A 122 7.05 -6.08 -6.82
CA GLY A 122 8.40 -6.57 -6.57
C GLY A 122 8.82 -6.39 -5.11
N PHE A 123 8.47 -5.27 -4.50
CA PHE A 123 8.74 -5.03 -3.07
C PHE A 123 7.97 -6.02 -2.18
N PHE A 124 6.69 -6.24 -2.46
CA PHE A 124 5.86 -7.23 -1.77
C PHE A 124 6.42 -8.65 -1.90
N ASN A 125 6.87 -9.06 -3.08
CA ASN A 125 7.51 -10.35 -3.31
C ASN A 125 8.70 -10.60 -2.36
N GLY A 126 9.54 -9.58 -2.16
CA GLY A 126 10.67 -9.67 -1.23
C GLY A 126 10.25 -9.77 0.24
N ILE A 127 9.17 -9.09 0.63
CA ILE A 127 8.66 -9.18 2.01
C ILE A 127 8.05 -10.56 2.27
N ILE A 128 7.14 -11.01 1.41
CA ILE A 128 6.44 -12.28 1.64
C ILE A 128 7.41 -13.46 1.61
N SER A 129 8.38 -13.48 0.70
CA SER A 129 9.43 -14.51 0.67
C SER A 129 10.19 -14.56 1.99
N ARG A 130 10.63 -13.42 2.54
CA ARG A 130 11.32 -13.36 3.84
C ARG A 130 10.45 -13.83 5.00
N MET A 131 9.16 -13.51 5.00
CA MET A 131 8.24 -13.94 6.05
C MET A 131 7.94 -15.43 5.98
N LEU A 132 7.75 -15.98 4.77
CA LEU A 132 7.57 -17.41 4.56
C LEU A 132 8.82 -18.20 4.93
N ASP A 133 10.01 -17.72 4.58
CA ASP A 133 11.27 -18.38 4.95
C ASP A 133 11.44 -18.44 6.48
N ARG A 134 11.02 -17.38 7.20
CA ARG A 134 11.03 -17.38 8.67
C ARG A 134 10.05 -18.41 9.21
N TYR A 135 8.82 -18.39 8.71
CA TYR A 135 7.80 -19.35 9.10
C TYR A 135 8.26 -20.81 8.90
N ILE A 136 8.79 -21.14 7.73
CA ILE A 136 9.32 -22.49 7.44
C ILE A 136 10.44 -22.86 8.41
N ARG A 137 11.39 -21.95 8.67
CA ARG A 137 12.46 -22.20 9.64
C ARG A 137 11.92 -22.46 11.05
N ASP A 138 10.93 -21.69 11.47
CA ASP A 138 10.33 -21.83 12.80
C ASP A 138 9.60 -23.18 12.92
N VAL A 139 8.86 -23.59 11.89
CA VAL A 139 8.18 -24.89 11.83
C VAL A 139 9.19 -26.04 11.91
N ILE A 140 10.27 -25.98 11.13
CA ILE A 140 11.32 -27.01 11.14
C ILE A 140 12.00 -27.11 12.52
N GLN A 141 12.23 -25.98 13.20
CA GLN A 141 12.84 -25.97 14.53
C GLN A 141 11.93 -26.59 15.60
N GLN A 142 10.61 -26.40 15.52
CA GLN A 142 9.67 -26.98 16.47
C GLN A 142 9.61 -28.51 16.41
N GLU A 143 9.86 -29.11 15.24
CA GLU A 143 9.89 -30.56 15.08
C GLU A 143 11.16 -31.21 15.68
N SER A 144 12.19 -30.42 15.97
CA SER A 144 13.49 -30.92 16.43
C SER A 144 13.67 -31.01 17.95
N VAL A 145 12.62 -30.87 18.77
CA VAL A 145 12.75 -30.98 20.24
C VAL A 145 12.88 -32.47 20.64
N PRO A 146 14.04 -32.95 21.14
CA PRO A 146 14.15 -34.30 21.64
C PRO A 146 13.37 -34.41 22.96
N LEU A 147 12.49 -35.41 23.06
CA LEU A 147 11.87 -35.86 24.30
C LEU A 147 12.98 -36.27 25.27
N THR A 148 13.46 -35.32 26.07
CA THR A 148 14.34 -35.63 27.19
C THR A 148 13.41 -36.05 28.32
N GLU A 149 13.06 -37.34 28.34
CA GLU A 149 12.39 -37.94 29.49
C GLU A 149 13.30 -37.75 30.72
N PRO A 150 12.87 -37.05 31.77
CA PRO A 150 13.62 -37.06 33.02
C PRO A 150 13.49 -38.47 33.60
N LEU A 151 14.59 -39.23 33.60
CA LEU A 151 14.70 -40.47 34.34
C LEU A 151 14.28 -40.22 35.79
N GLN A 152 13.07 -40.64 36.15
CA GLN A 152 12.62 -40.74 37.52
C GLN A 152 13.39 -41.90 38.16
N VAL A 153 14.54 -41.57 38.74
CA VAL A 153 15.28 -42.47 39.62
C VAL A 153 14.60 -42.37 40.99
N TRP A 154 13.94 -43.45 41.40
CA TRP A 154 13.52 -43.68 42.78
C TRP A 154 14.39 -44.81 43.36
#